data_AF-A0A8T2V0Q6-F1
#
_entry.id   AF-A0A8T2V0Q6-F1
#
_cell.length_a   1.000
_cell.length_b   1.000
_cell.length_c   1.000
_cell.angle_alpha   90.00
_cell.angle_beta   90.00
_cell.angle_gamma   90.00
#
_symmetry.space_group_name_H-M   'P 1'
#
loop_
_entity.id
_entity.type
_entity.pdbx_description
1 polymer ?
#
loop_
_entity_poly.entity_id
_entity_poly.type
_entity_poly.pdbx_seq_one_letter_code
_entity_poly.pdbx_strand_id
1 'polypeptide(L)'
;MLVGRLALAFLCSAISFGLFKLRRIQVQFRFQDPEHGNSGDDDNTESDSHADGFISPNNPDGSLRTPTWKYRNENARIVHDNAYYWPHYTPITGPRDDDFMLFSLSKVTGHARSRLGWAIIKDRAVYEKMLMSVRLNSVTVSHEAQFRAAHILRSIREGYSKVKSVGLNSSPTEYVAQQLLFHYGHAKMKTRWEQMLKLFQASDRFLIEQNLEQNYCVV
;
A
#
# COMPACT_ATOMS: atom_id res chain seq x y z
N MET A 1 16.80 -22.73 0.93
CA MET A 1 17.36 -21.40 0.62
C MET A 1 16.70 -20.91 -0.67
N LEU A 2 15.52 -20.29 -0.56
CA LEU A 2 14.77 -19.82 -1.74
C LEU A 2 15.28 -18.42 -2.07
N VAL A 3 16.07 -18.31 -3.13
CA VAL A 3 16.55 -17.01 -3.64
C VAL A 3 15.40 -16.37 -4.42
N GLY A 4 14.48 -15.73 -3.71
CA GLY A 4 13.46 -14.88 -4.30
C GLY A 4 14.12 -13.67 -4.96
N ARG A 5 14.02 -13.55 -6.28
CA ARG A 5 14.51 -12.38 -7.02
C ARG A 5 13.61 -11.19 -6.67
N LEU A 6 14.14 -10.26 -5.87
CA LEU A 6 13.51 -8.99 -5.55
C LEU A 6 13.59 -8.06 -6.78
N ALA A 7 12.58 -8.09 -7.65
CA ALA A 7 12.50 -7.19 -8.80
C ALA A 7 11.51 -6.07 -8.51
N LEU A 8 12.05 -4.87 -8.25
CA LEU A 8 11.29 -3.66 -7.96
C LEU A 8 10.60 -3.17 -9.25
N ALA A 9 9.30 -3.44 -9.42
CA ALA A 9 8.51 -2.82 -10.47
C ALA A 9 7.97 -1.48 -9.97
N PHE A 10 8.56 -0.36 -10.40
CA PHE A 10 8.05 0.96 -10.08
C PHE A 10 6.77 1.25 -10.87
N LEU A 11 5.73 1.70 -10.18
CA LEU A 11 4.50 2.20 -10.77
C LEU A 11 4.49 3.71 -10.71
N CYS A 12 4.18 4.35 -11.83
CA CYS A 12 3.76 5.75 -11.81
C CYS A 12 2.37 5.80 -11.14
N SER A 13 2.31 6.11 -9.85
CA SER A 13 1.05 6.07 -9.11
C SER A 13 0.13 7.16 -9.69
N ALA A 14 -0.99 6.79 -10.32
CA ALA A 14 -2.23 7.58 -10.30
C ALA A 14 -3.08 7.23 -9.06
N ILE A 15 -2.62 6.27 -8.25
CA ILE A 15 -3.35 5.66 -7.14
C ILE A 15 -3.19 6.52 -5.88
N SER A 16 -3.90 7.65 -5.82
CA SER A 16 -4.35 8.31 -4.57
C SER A 16 -4.97 9.65 -4.92
N PHE A 17 -6.17 9.62 -5.50
CA PHE A 17 -7.17 10.65 -5.28
C PHE A 17 -8.44 9.94 -4.86
N GLY A 18 -9.13 10.49 -3.86
CA GLY A 18 -10.21 9.85 -3.11
C GLY A 18 -11.10 8.95 -3.98
N LEU A 19 -11.13 7.66 -3.61
CA LEU A 19 -12.19 6.73 -3.99
C LEU A 19 -13.49 7.18 -3.31
N PHE A 20 -14.05 8.28 -3.81
CA PHE A 20 -15.48 8.57 -3.84
C PHE A 20 -15.85 9.67 -4.85
N LYS A 21 -14.94 10.23 -5.66
CA LYS A 21 -15.36 11.20 -6.69
C LYS A 21 -14.58 11.33 -8.00
N LEU A 22 -13.58 10.49 -8.29
CA LEU A 22 -12.89 10.53 -9.58
C LEU A 22 -12.94 9.18 -10.30
N ARG A 23 -14.10 8.87 -10.87
CA ARG A 23 -14.19 7.94 -12.01
C ARG A 23 -13.49 8.60 -13.20
N ARG A 24 -12.21 8.30 -13.46
CA ARG A 24 -11.66 8.21 -14.85
C ARG A 24 -10.17 7.89 -15.01
N ILE A 25 -9.37 7.73 -13.96
CA ILE A 25 -8.01 7.16 -14.14
C ILE A 25 -7.75 6.14 -13.03
N GLN A 26 -8.56 5.08 -13.04
CA GLN A 26 -8.26 3.87 -12.31
C GLN A 26 -7.59 2.95 -13.34
N VAL A 27 -6.35 2.51 -13.08
CA VAL A 27 -5.81 1.34 -13.78
C VAL A 27 -6.66 0.18 -13.29
N GLN A 28 -7.76 -0.07 -13.99
CA GLN A 28 -8.59 -1.23 -13.77
C GLN A 28 -7.80 -2.39 -14.38
N PHE A 29 -7.19 -3.22 -13.55
CA PHE A 29 -6.60 -4.49 -13.97
C PHE A 29 -7.75 -5.40 -14.41
N ARG A 30 -8.27 -5.18 -15.61
CA ARG A 30 -9.14 -6.13 -16.28
C ARG A 30 -8.20 -7.12 -16.97
N PHE A 31 -8.00 -8.28 -16.34
CA PHE A 31 -7.28 -9.39 -16.97
C PHE A 31 -8.23 -10.04 -17.97
N GLN A 32 -8.32 -9.47 -19.17
CA GLN A 32 -9.01 -10.14 -20.26
C GLN A 32 -7.95 -10.98 -20.98
N ASP A 33 -8.10 -12.31 -20.94
CA ASP A 33 -7.20 -13.20 -21.66
C ASP A 33 -7.39 -12.99 -23.18
N PRO A 34 -6.32 -12.80 -23.97
CA PRO A 34 -6.42 -12.41 -25.37
C PRO A 34 -6.61 -13.60 -26.34
N GLU A 35 -6.72 -14.82 -25.85
CA GLU A 35 -6.94 -15.99 -26.70
C GLU A 35 -8.43 -16.31 -26.80
N HIS A 36 -9.22 -15.53 -27.53
CA HIS A 36 -10.39 -16.08 -28.24
C HIS A 36 -10.72 -15.20 -29.44
N GLY A 37 -10.41 -15.73 -30.63
CA GLY A 37 -10.84 -15.18 -31.91
C GLY A 37 -12.35 -15.30 -32.09
N ASN A 38 -12.89 -14.44 -32.94
CA ASN A 38 -14.27 -14.49 -33.41
C ASN A 38 -14.69 -15.91 -33.83
N SER A 39 -15.63 -16.50 -33.09
CA SER A 39 -16.61 -17.45 -33.60
C SER A 39 -17.87 -17.35 -32.74
N GLY A 40 -19.02 -17.23 -33.40
CA GLY A 40 -20.29 -16.88 -32.80
C GLY A 40 -20.87 -17.91 -31.84
N ASP A 41 -21.86 -17.43 -31.09
CA ASP A 41 -22.94 -18.14 -30.40
C ASP A 41 -22.58 -19.52 -29.84
N ASP A 42 -22.09 -19.56 -28.60
CA ASP A 42 -22.37 -20.68 -27.69
C ASP A 42 -22.41 -20.21 -26.23
N ASP A 43 -23.54 -20.51 -25.59
CA ASP A 43 -23.89 -20.22 -24.19
C ASP A 43 -23.10 -21.17 -23.25
N ASN A 44 -21.82 -20.87 -23.05
CA ASN A 44 -21.03 -21.47 -21.98
C ASN A 44 -20.33 -20.35 -21.21
N THR A 45 -20.78 -20.13 -19.98
CA THR A 45 -20.20 -19.20 -19.01
C THR A 45 -18.74 -19.56 -18.74
N GLU A 46 -17.81 -18.98 -19.51
CA GLU A 46 -16.39 -18.93 -19.16
C GLU A 46 -16.24 -18.17 -17.84
N SER A 47 -15.59 -18.82 -16.86
CA SER A 47 -15.33 -18.25 -15.55
C SER A 47 -14.31 -17.12 -15.66
N ASP A 48 -14.81 -15.91 -15.88
CA ASP A 48 -14.03 -14.67 -15.91
C ASP A 48 -13.21 -14.56 -14.61
N SER A 49 -11.88 -14.54 -14.70
CA SER A 49 -11.02 -14.45 -13.53
C SER A 49 -11.12 -13.05 -12.91
N HIS A 50 -11.99 -12.90 -11.91
CA HIS A 50 -12.18 -11.64 -11.22
C HIS A 50 -11.01 -11.35 -10.27
N ALA A 51 -10.37 -10.18 -10.42
CA ALA A 51 -9.36 -9.70 -9.48
C ALA A 51 -10.00 -8.74 -8.47
N ASP A 52 -9.91 -9.05 -7.18
CA ASP A 52 -10.43 -8.22 -6.10
C ASP A 52 -9.30 -7.50 -5.36
N GLY A 53 -9.50 -6.20 -5.15
CA GLY A 53 -8.54 -5.33 -4.45
C GLY A 53 -8.86 -5.22 -2.96
N PHE A 54 -7.89 -5.53 -2.11
CA PHE A 54 -7.99 -5.44 -0.66
C PHE A 54 -7.02 -4.38 -0.15
N ILE A 55 -7.55 -3.34 0.49
CA ILE A 55 -6.74 -2.29 1.11
C ILE A 55 -6.60 -2.64 2.60
N SER A 56 -5.36 -2.79 3.08
CA SER A 56 -5.08 -3.11 4.49
C SER A 56 -3.78 -2.44 4.93
N PRO A 57 -3.82 -1.42 5.80
CA PRO A 57 -4.97 -0.83 6.47
C PRO A 57 -5.98 -0.22 5.51
N ASN A 58 -7.26 -0.47 5.75
CA ASN A 58 -8.34 -0.05 4.88
C ASN A 58 -8.51 1.48 4.87
N ASN A 59 -9.03 1.98 3.76
CA ASN A 59 -9.41 3.38 3.60
C ASN A 59 -10.95 3.43 3.50
N PRO A 60 -11.69 4.13 4.38
CA PRO A 60 -11.22 5.20 5.27
C PRO A 60 -10.90 4.81 6.72
N ASP A 61 -11.30 3.62 7.18
CA ASP A 61 -11.38 3.29 8.61
C ASP A 61 -10.05 2.83 9.26
N GLY A 62 -9.00 2.56 8.49
CA GLY A 62 -7.71 2.10 9.00
C GLY A 62 -7.69 0.66 9.52
N SER A 63 -8.77 -0.10 9.33
CA SER A 63 -8.87 -1.49 9.80
C SER A 63 -7.89 -2.41 9.06
N LEU A 64 -7.22 -3.32 9.78
CA LEU A 64 -6.47 -4.41 9.16
C LEU A 64 -7.47 -5.42 8.62
N ARG A 65 -7.47 -5.64 7.31
CA ARG A 65 -8.41 -6.55 6.65
C ARG A 65 -7.68 -7.78 6.14
N THR A 66 -8.34 -8.92 6.26
CA THR A 66 -7.96 -10.16 5.58
C THR A 66 -9.06 -10.52 4.57
N PRO A 67 -8.70 -11.17 3.45
CA PRO A 67 -9.71 -11.59 2.48
C PRO A 67 -10.76 -12.51 3.13
N THR A 68 -12.04 -12.17 2.98
CA THR A 68 -13.13 -13.03 3.46
C THR A 68 -13.32 -14.23 2.53
N TRP A 69 -13.81 -15.34 3.08
CA TRP A 69 -13.95 -16.64 2.40
C TRP A 69 -14.72 -16.59 1.07
N LYS A 70 -15.62 -15.61 0.89
CA LYS A 70 -16.42 -15.42 -0.33
C LYS A 70 -15.62 -15.02 -1.57
N TYR A 71 -14.36 -14.60 -1.41
CA TYR A 71 -13.45 -14.21 -2.49
C TYR A 71 -12.36 -15.26 -2.74
N ARG A 72 -12.47 -16.42 -2.10
CA ARG A 72 -11.55 -17.55 -2.27
C ARG A 72 -12.06 -18.53 -3.33
N ASN A 73 -12.81 -18.02 -4.32
CA ASN A 73 -13.15 -18.79 -5.52
C ASN A 73 -11.82 -19.11 -6.21
N GLU A 74 -11.67 -20.33 -6.72
CA GLU A 74 -10.38 -20.87 -7.18
C GLU A 74 -9.71 -20.02 -8.29
N ASN A 75 -10.46 -19.14 -8.94
CA ASN A 75 -9.99 -18.26 -10.03
C ASN A 75 -9.80 -16.78 -9.62
N ALA A 76 -10.10 -16.40 -8.38
CA ALA A 76 -10.02 -15.00 -7.96
C ALA A 76 -8.60 -14.60 -7.56
N ARG A 77 -8.05 -13.56 -8.21
CA ARG A 77 -6.71 -13.03 -7.88
C ARG A 77 -6.83 -11.87 -6.90
N ILE A 78 -6.15 -11.97 -5.76
CA ILE A 78 -6.24 -10.99 -4.68
C ILE A 78 -5.08 -9.99 -4.79
N VAL A 79 -5.40 -8.70 -4.87
CA VAL A 79 -4.41 -7.61 -4.86
C VAL A 79 -4.40 -6.91 -3.51
N HIS A 80 -3.28 -6.96 -2.80
CA HIS A 80 -3.12 -6.35 -1.49
C HIS A 80 -2.54 -4.93 -1.61
N ASP A 81 -3.36 -3.91 -1.41
CA ASP A 81 -2.92 -2.52 -1.30
C ASP A 81 -2.43 -2.22 0.13
N ASN A 82 -1.10 -2.22 0.26
CA ASN A 82 -0.35 -1.96 1.48
C ASN A 82 0.15 -0.50 1.54
N ALA A 83 -0.50 0.44 0.84
CA ALA A 83 -0.09 1.86 0.86
C ALA A 83 -0.03 2.44 2.29
N TYR A 84 -0.93 2.03 3.18
CA TYR A 84 -0.94 2.47 4.58
C TYR A 84 -0.26 1.49 5.56
N TYR A 85 0.31 0.37 5.10
CA TYR A 85 0.90 -0.64 5.97
C TYR A 85 2.32 -0.24 6.43
N TRP A 86 2.39 0.82 7.24
CA TRP A 86 3.62 1.39 7.79
C TRP A 86 3.45 1.72 9.28
N PRO A 87 4.54 1.71 10.09
CA PRO A 87 4.44 1.83 11.55
C PRO A 87 3.80 3.12 12.06
N HIS A 88 3.80 4.19 11.25
CA HIS A 88 3.15 5.46 11.59
C HIS A 88 1.64 5.49 11.33
N TYR A 89 1.06 4.44 10.75
CA TYR A 89 -0.39 4.29 10.55
C TYR A 89 -0.97 3.09 11.29
N THR A 90 -0.24 1.97 11.34
CA THR A 90 -0.72 0.71 11.90
C THR A 90 0.42 -0.07 12.55
N PRO A 91 0.15 -0.86 13.60
CA PRO A 91 1.13 -1.80 14.13
C PRO A 91 1.56 -2.83 13.08
N ILE A 92 2.86 -3.10 12.99
CA ILE A 92 3.39 -4.15 12.12
C ILE A 92 3.36 -5.47 12.90
N THR A 93 2.34 -6.28 12.70
CA THR A 93 2.15 -7.55 13.43
C THR A 93 3.03 -8.68 12.89
N GLY A 94 3.60 -8.50 11.70
CA GLY A 94 4.53 -9.42 11.06
C GLY A 94 4.84 -9.04 9.61
N PRO A 95 5.82 -9.72 8.98
CA PRO A 95 6.09 -9.56 7.56
C PRO A 95 4.88 -10.03 6.74
N ARG A 96 4.52 -9.25 5.70
CA ARG A 96 3.49 -9.63 4.73
C ARG A 96 4.09 -10.56 3.68
N ASP A 97 3.33 -11.59 3.30
CA ASP A 97 3.74 -12.60 2.33
C ASP A 97 2.62 -12.92 1.33
N ASP A 98 1.94 -11.88 0.86
CA ASP A 98 0.86 -12.03 -0.12
C ASP A 98 1.40 -12.14 -1.57
N ASP A 99 0.63 -12.75 -2.48
CA ASP A 99 1.08 -13.03 -3.85
C ASP A 99 1.23 -11.78 -4.72
N PHE A 100 0.41 -10.76 -4.45
CA PHE A 100 0.43 -9.46 -5.12
C PHE A 100 0.28 -8.36 -4.07
N MET A 101 1.37 -7.64 -3.81
CA MET A 101 1.39 -6.51 -2.87
C MET A 101 1.71 -5.18 -3.58
N LEU A 102 0.95 -4.13 -3.28
CA LEU A 102 1.14 -2.77 -3.77
C LEU A 102 1.60 -1.83 -2.65
N PHE A 103 2.52 -0.92 -2.97
CA PHE A 103 3.03 0.09 -2.05
C PHE A 103 3.17 1.45 -2.74
N SER A 104 3.21 2.53 -1.96
CA SER A 104 3.24 3.90 -2.49
C SER A 104 4.14 4.82 -1.66
N LEU A 105 5.12 5.44 -2.31
CA LEU A 105 6.04 6.41 -1.68
C LEU A 105 5.28 7.58 -1.06
N SER A 106 4.13 7.93 -1.64
CA SER A 106 3.26 9.02 -1.20
C SER A 106 2.86 8.88 0.27
N LYS A 107 2.59 7.65 0.71
CA LYS A 107 2.07 7.35 2.05
C LYS A 107 3.20 6.99 3.02
N VAL A 108 4.32 6.48 2.54
CA VAL A 108 5.49 6.22 3.41
C VAL A 108 6.17 7.52 3.83
N THR A 109 6.44 8.42 2.87
CA THR A 109 7.35 9.56 3.09
C THR A 109 6.73 10.91 2.80
N GLY A 110 5.43 10.96 2.43
CA GLY A 110 4.73 12.20 2.07
C GLY A 110 5.04 12.74 0.67
N HIS A 111 5.87 12.05 -0.13
CA HIS A 111 6.31 12.50 -1.45
C HIS A 111 5.28 12.21 -2.57
N ALA A 112 4.03 12.66 -2.38
CA ALA A 112 2.93 12.34 -3.30
C ALA A 112 3.14 12.79 -4.75
N ARG A 113 3.86 13.92 -4.94
CA ARG A 113 4.19 14.48 -6.26
C ARG A 113 5.24 13.69 -7.03
N SER A 114 6.01 12.81 -6.37
CA SER A 114 6.94 11.91 -7.08
C SER A 114 6.22 10.87 -7.92
N ARG A 115 4.90 10.70 -7.72
CA ARG A 115 4.04 9.73 -8.42
C ARG A 115 4.68 8.34 -8.48
N LEU A 116 5.29 7.87 -7.39
CA LEU A 116 6.00 6.61 -7.37
C LEU A 116 5.37 5.63 -6.38
N GLY A 117 5.01 4.46 -6.88
CA GLY A 117 4.67 3.27 -6.11
C GLY A 117 5.47 2.07 -6.61
N TRP A 118 5.27 0.92 -6.00
CA TRP A 118 5.87 -0.34 -6.46
C TRP A 118 4.98 -1.52 -6.15
N ALA A 119 5.20 -2.62 -6.88
CA ALA A 119 4.53 -3.89 -6.65
C ALA A 119 5.54 -5.00 -6.34
N ILE A 120 5.17 -5.91 -5.45
CA ILE A 120 5.85 -7.19 -5.22
C ILE A 120 4.89 -8.28 -5.70
N ILE A 121 5.32 -9.06 -6.70
CA ILE A 121 4.48 -10.04 -7.37
C ILE A 121 5.24 -11.35 -7.41
N LYS A 122 4.64 -12.42 -6.86
CA LYS A 122 5.25 -13.76 -6.85
C LYS A 122 5.05 -14.50 -8.17
N ASP A 123 3.85 -14.38 -8.76
CA ASP A 123 3.52 -15.02 -10.03
C ASP A 123 4.20 -14.29 -11.21
N ARG A 124 5.05 -15.03 -11.93
CA ARG A 124 5.78 -14.52 -13.10
C ARG A 124 4.85 -14.10 -14.23
N ALA A 125 3.78 -14.83 -14.51
CA ALA A 125 2.86 -14.51 -15.60
C ALA A 125 2.15 -13.17 -15.34
N VAL A 126 1.75 -12.93 -14.08
CA VAL A 126 1.17 -11.65 -13.65
C VAL A 126 2.19 -10.53 -13.74
N TYR A 127 3.43 -10.77 -13.30
CA TYR A 127 4.52 -9.81 -13.40
C TYR A 127 4.77 -9.38 -14.85
N GLU A 128 4.83 -10.33 -15.79
CA GLU A 128 5.06 -10.04 -17.21
C GLU A 128 3.89 -9.25 -17.83
N LYS A 129 2.64 -9.63 -17.52
CA LYS A 129 1.43 -8.87 -17.92
C LYS A 129 1.49 -7.42 -17.37
N MET A 130 1.90 -7.25 -16.12
CA MET A 130 2.01 -5.93 -15.48
C MET A 130 3.15 -5.08 -16.06
N LEU A 131 4.31 -5.69 -16.32
CA LEU A 131 5.42 -5.02 -16.99
C LEU A 131 5.02 -4.54 -18.38
N MET A 132 4.29 -5.36 -19.13
CA MET A 132 3.74 -4.96 -20.42
C MET A 132 2.78 -3.77 -20.30
N SER A 133 1.88 -3.80 -19.32
CA SER A 133 0.94 -2.69 -19.06
C SER A 133 1.68 -1.37 -18.76
N VAL A 134 2.73 -1.39 -17.93
CA VAL A 134 3.54 -0.18 -17.66
C VAL A 134 4.20 0.34 -18.93
N ARG A 135 4.76 -0.54 -19.76
CA ARG A 135 5.40 -0.16 -21.03
C ARG A 135 4.40 0.45 -22.02
N LEU A 136 3.21 -0.13 -22.15
CA LEU A 136 2.18 0.37 -23.07
C LEU A 136 1.61 1.72 -22.62
N ASN A 137 1.51 1.97 -21.31
CA ASN A 137 0.89 3.19 -20.78
C ASN A 137 1.86 4.38 -20.67
N SER A 138 3.09 4.15 -20.21
CA SER A 138 4.03 5.25 -19.91
C SER A 138 5.42 5.06 -20.48
N VAL A 139 5.65 3.99 -21.28
CA VAL A 139 6.95 3.54 -21.80
C VAL A 139 7.91 3.12 -20.69
N THR A 140 8.20 4.02 -19.74
CA THR A 140 9.01 3.79 -18.54
C THR A 140 8.47 4.61 -17.36
N VAL A 141 9.17 4.57 -16.22
CA VAL A 141 8.96 5.47 -15.08
C VAL A 141 10.09 6.50 -15.06
N SER A 142 9.82 7.76 -14.69
CA SER A 142 10.82 8.82 -14.60
C SER A 142 12.06 8.39 -13.79
N HIS A 143 13.24 8.60 -14.37
CA HIS A 143 14.52 8.32 -13.73
C HIS A 143 14.75 9.22 -12.51
N GLU A 144 14.33 10.48 -12.55
CA GLU A 144 14.41 11.44 -11.45
C GLU A 144 13.54 10.99 -10.27
N ALA A 145 12.32 10.50 -10.55
CA ALA A 145 11.43 9.96 -9.53
C ALA A 145 12.06 8.74 -8.85
N GLN A 146 12.64 7.82 -9.62
CA GLN A 146 13.35 6.64 -9.11
C GLN A 146 14.58 7.03 -8.27
N PHE A 147 15.42 7.95 -8.77
CA PHE A 147 16.62 8.42 -8.08
C PHE A 147 16.27 9.09 -6.75
N ARG A 148 15.29 9.99 -6.75
CA ARG A 148 14.80 10.65 -5.54
C ARG A 148 14.23 9.64 -4.53
N ALA A 149 13.44 8.68 -4.99
CA ALA A 149 12.88 7.65 -4.12
C ALA A 149 13.98 6.79 -3.48
N ALA A 150 14.96 6.34 -4.27
CA ALA A 150 16.09 5.56 -3.79
C ALA A 150 16.90 6.33 -2.74
N HIS A 151 17.13 7.62 -2.96
CA HIS A 151 17.83 8.47 -2.00
C HIS A 151 17.05 8.62 -0.68
N ILE A 152 15.74 8.90 -0.75
CA ILE A 152 14.89 9.06 0.45
C ILE A 152 14.85 7.74 1.26
N LEU A 153 14.58 6.61 0.59
CA LEU A 153 14.51 5.31 1.25
C LEU A 153 15.86 4.91 1.87
N ARG A 154 16.96 5.26 1.20
CA ARG A 154 18.32 5.09 1.74
C ARG A 154 18.52 5.91 3.01
N SER A 155 18.17 7.20 3.01
CA SER A 155 18.30 8.06 4.18
C SER A 155 17.48 7.54 5.37
N ILE A 156 16.27 7.02 5.11
CA ILE A 156 15.44 6.40 6.15
C ILE A 156 16.16 5.18 6.73
N ARG A 157 16.59 4.24 5.88
CA ARG A 157 17.32 3.04 6.30
C ARG A 157 18.55 3.40 7.14
N GLU A 158 19.36 4.35 6.67
CA GLU A 158 20.57 4.78 7.36
C GLU A 158 20.30 5.44 8.72
N GLY A 159 19.19 6.18 8.86
CA GLY A 159 18.75 6.72 10.15
C GLY A 159 18.53 5.60 11.17
N TYR A 160 17.80 4.55 10.77
CA TYR A 160 17.53 3.39 11.63
C TYR A 160 18.77 2.53 11.90
N SER A 161 19.71 2.41 10.95
CA SER A 161 20.94 1.63 11.16
C SER A 161 21.91 2.24 12.19
N LYS A 162 21.78 3.53 12.53
CA LYS A 162 22.66 4.23 13.47
C LYS A 162 22.22 4.10 14.93
N VAL A 163 20.96 3.76 15.17
CA VAL A 163 20.37 3.78 16.51
C VAL A 163 20.48 2.40 17.16
N LYS A 164 21.11 2.33 18.34
CA LYS A 164 21.25 1.09 19.12
C LYS A 164 20.02 0.76 19.96
N SER A 165 19.29 1.78 20.39
CA SER A 165 18.05 1.65 21.16
C SER A 165 17.21 2.90 20.93
N VAL A 166 15.94 2.73 20.57
CA VAL A 166 15.02 3.85 20.42
C VAL A 166 14.26 4.04 21.74
N GLY A 167 14.35 5.23 22.32
CA GLY A 167 13.47 5.60 23.43
C GLY A 167 12.04 5.74 22.93
N LEU A 168 11.14 4.82 23.31
CA LEU A 168 9.73 4.82 22.88
C LEU A 168 8.94 6.09 23.30
N ASN A 169 9.46 6.86 24.26
CA ASN A 169 8.86 8.09 24.78
C ASN A 169 9.65 9.36 24.42
N SER A 170 10.55 9.27 23.44
CA SER A 170 11.34 10.42 22.97
C SER A 170 10.46 11.49 22.32
N SER A 171 10.91 12.75 22.40
CA SER A 171 10.21 13.88 21.78
C SER A 171 10.25 13.79 20.24
N PRO A 172 9.25 14.29 19.50
CA PRO A 172 9.32 14.43 18.04
C PRO A 172 10.59 15.13 17.53
N THR A 173 11.16 16.07 18.29
CA THR A 173 12.41 16.74 17.95
C THR A 173 13.62 15.81 18.00
N GLU A 174 13.60 14.86 18.91
CA GLU A 174 14.65 13.86 19.08
C GLU A 174 14.61 12.83 17.93
N TYR A 175 13.41 12.38 17.54
CA TYR A 175 13.25 11.51 16.37
C TYR A 175 13.74 12.16 15.08
N VAL A 176 13.57 13.49 14.93
CA VAL A 176 14.12 14.24 13.78
C VAL A 176 15.65 14.25 13.83
N ALA A 177 16.25 14.53 14.99
CA ALA A 177 17.70 14.52 15.15
C ALA A 177 18.32 13.14 14.85
N GLN A 178 17.61 12.07 15.18
CA GLN A 178 18.01 10.68 14.92
C GLN A 178 17.57 10.15 13.53
N GLN A 179 16.90 10.96 12.71
CA GLN A 179 16.38 10.58 11.39
C GLN A 179 15.39 9.39 11.42
N LEU A 180 14.63 9.25 12.51
CA LEU A 180 13.68 8.17 12.75
C LEU A 180 12.28 8.53 12.21
N LEU A 181 12.10 8.43 10.90
CA LEU A 181 10.87 8.83 10.20
C LEU A 181 9.60 8.20 10.80
N PHE A 182 9.57 6.87 10.95
CA PHE A 182 8.39 6.15 11.45
C PHE A 182 8.01 6.52 12.90
N HIS A 183 8.99 6.70 13.79
CA HIS A 183 8.75 7.15 15.16
C HIS A 183 8.19 8.57 15.19
N TYR A 184 8.79 9.48 14.42
CA TYR A 184 8.26 10.84 14.24
C TYR A 184 6.82 10.82 13.69
N GLY A 185 6.58 10.03 12.65
CA GLY A 185 5.27 9.88 12.02
C GLY A 185 4.22 9.37 13.00
N HIS A 186 4.53 8.29 13.73
CA HIS A 186 3.66 7.72 14.75
C HIS A 186 3.34 8.73 15.85
N ALA A 187 4.35 9.40 16.42
CA ALA A 187 4.14 10.41 17.46
C ALA A 187 3.22 11.55 16.96
N LYS A 188 3.42 12.04 15.73
CA LYS A 188 2.55 13.07 15.15
C LYS A 188 1.14 12.58 14.89
N MET A 189 0.95 11.36 14.36
CA MET A 189 -0.38 10.80 14.11
C MET A 189 -1.14 10.57 15.42
N LYS A 190 -0.46 10.03 16.45
CA LYS A 190 -1.01 9.85 17.79
C LYS A 190 -1.51 11.16 18.39
N THR A 191 -0.68 12.22 18.40
CA THR A 191 -1.10 13.53 18.92
C THR A 191 -2.31 14.09 18.18
N ARG A 192 -2.36 13.98 16.84
CA ARG A 192 -3.49 14.45 16.04
C ARG A 192 -4.76 13.65 16.36
N TRP A 193 -4.65 12.34 16.50
CA TRP A 193 -5.74 11.45 16.83
C TRP A 193 -6.33 11.79 18.22
N GLU A 194 -5.48 11.96 19.23
CA GLU A 194 -5.90 12.33 20.58
C GLU A 194 -6.59 13.71 20.62
N GLN A 195 -6.08 14.69 19.88
CA GLN A 195 -6.71 16.01 19.75
C GLN A 195 -8.09 15.91 19.10
N MET A 196 -8.18 15.13 18.03
CA MET A 196 -9.43 14.91 17.31
C MET A 196 -10.48 14.22 18.19
N LEU A 197 -10.09 13.16 18.93
CA LEU A 197 -10.97 12.47 19.86
C LEU A 197 -11.52 13.41 20.95
N LYS A 198 -10.67 14.27 21.53
CA LYS A 198 -11.09 15.26 22.54
C LYS A 198 -12.15 16.23 21.98
N LEU A 199 -11.97 16.70 20.74
CA LEU A 199 -12.93 17.59 20.08
C LEU A 199 -14.28 16.91 19.85
N PHE A 200 -14.27 15.66 19.41
CA PHE A 200 -15.51 14.93 19.16
C PHE A 200 -16.21 14.48 20.43
N GLN A 201 -15.48 14.15 21.51
CA GLN A 201 -16.08 13.86 22.81
C GLN A 201 -16.80 15.06 23.43
N ALA A 202 -16.49 16.29 22.99
CA ALA A 202 -17.15 17.50 23.46
C ALA A 202 -18.53 17.76 22.82
N SER A 203 -18.96 16.95 21.85
CA SER A 203 -20.25 17.09 21.18
C SER A 203 -20.90 15.75 20.91
N ASP A 204 -22.21 15.69 21.08
CA ASP A 204 -23.09 14.58 20.70
C ASP A 204 -23.38 14.50 19.19
N ARG A 205 -22.97 15.51 18.41
CA ARG A 205 -23.25 15.58 16.96
C ARG A 205 -22.48 14.58 16.12
N PHE A 206 -21.39 14.03 16.65
CA PHE A 206 -20.48 13.18 15.89
C PHE A 206 -20.18 11.91 16.67
N LEU A 207 -20.26 10.77 15.98
CA LEU A 207 -19.86 9.48 16.50
C LEU A 207 -18.58 9.04 15.78
N ILE A 208 -17.59 8.59 16.54
CA ILE A 208 -16.39 7.96 16.01
C ILE A 208 -16.41 6.50 16.41
N GLU A 209 -16.33 5.61 15.42
CA GLU A 209 -16.05 4.20 15.67
C GLU A 209 -14.61 4.07 16.21
N GLN A 210 -14.49 3.67 17.47
CA GLN A 210 -13.20 3.50 18.16
C GLN A 210 -12.62 2.08 17.99
N ASN A 211 -12.85 1.43 16.85
CA ASN A 211 -12.42 0.04 16.62
C ASN A 211 -10.94 -0.06 16.19
N LEU A 212 -10.05 0.68 16.86
CA LEU A 212 -8.61 0.50 16.70
C LEU A 212 -8.15 -0.48 17.78
N GLU A 213 -8.16 -1.76 17.45
CA GLU A 213 -7.61 -2.79 18.33
C GLU A 213 -6.14 -2.49 18.65
N GLN A 214 -5.80 -2.52 19.94
CA GLN A 214 -4.42 -2.42 20.40
C GLN A 214 -3.67 -3.68 19.98
N ASN A 215 -2.91 -3.56 18.89
CA ASN A 215 -2.10 -4.64 18.36
C ASN A 215 -0.62 -4.44 18.69
N TYR A 216 0.09 -5.53 18.95
CA TYR A 216 1.53 -5.48 19.16
C TYR A 216 2.25 -5.19 17.84
N CYS A 217 3.31 -4.39 17.91
CA CYS A 217 4.22 -4.18 16.79
C CYS A 217 5.45 -5.04 17.01
N VAL A 218 5.80 -5.89 16.04
CA VAL A 218 7.09 -6.55 16.00
C VAL A 218 8.11 -5.51 15.55
N VAL A 219 9.13 -5.28 16.39
CA VAL A 219 10.25 -4.38 16.11
C VAL A 219 11.40 -5.17 15.54
#